data_AF-A0A1R3WMC6-F1
#
_entry.id   AF-A0A1R3WMC6-F1
#
_cell.length_a   1.000
_cell.length_b   1.000
_cell.length_c   1.000
_cell.angle_alpha   90.00
_cell.angle_beta   90.00
_cell.angle_gamma   90.00
#
_symmetry.space_group_name_H-M   'P 1'
#
loop_
_entity.id
_entity.type
_entity.pdbx_description
1 polymer ?
#
loop_
_entity_poly.entity_id
_entity_poly.type
_entity_poly.pdbx_seq_one_letter_code
_entity_poly.pdbx_strand_id
1 'polypeptide(L)'
;MADSYLERVAGELADLALEDAKANEDENIVDTIGEILGSSSQTLQEAFLTAVRVRRAEARARKLLAERAGKKTRVKSRLLSDGEQTKACAKPIEMGGKAPEAAAPEAPAAPQSQEDAAFADALSSLDEFLQSEDTDDTPPPGIQPARPSRG
;
A
#
# COMPACT_ATOMS: atom_id res chain seq x y z
N MET A 1 -29.37 7.39 10.86
CA MET A 1 -28.30 7.94 11.72
C MET A 1 -27.87 9.25 11.12
N ALA A 2 -27.69 10.29 11.93
CA ALA A 2 -27.02 11.50 11.47
C ALA A 2 -25.54 11.18 11.27
N ASP A 3 -24.94 11.65 10.18
CA ASP A 3 -23.49 11.56 9.99
C ASP A 3 -22.79 12.30 11.14
N SER A 4 -21.67 11.76 11.62
CA SER A 4 -20.89 12.45 12.64
C SER A 4 -20.37 13.78 12.10
N TYR A 5 -20.16 14.77 12.98
CA TYR A 5 -19.57 16.05 12.58
C TYR A 5 -18.24 15.85 11.83
N LEU A 6 -17.46 14.84 12.25
CA LEU A 6 -16.18 14.50 11.67
C LEU A 6 -16.32 14.02 10.21
N GLU A 7 -17.23 13.09 9.95
CA GLU A 7 -17.49 12.58 8.58
C GLU A 7 -18.01 13.67 7.66
N ARG A 8 -18.87 14.57 8.16
CA ARG A 8 -19.38 15.68 7.38
C ARG A 8 -18.27 16.66 6.98
N VAL A 9 -17.44 17.08 7.93
CA VAL A 9 -16.32 18.00 7.66
C VAL A 9 -15.27 17.35 6.75
N ALA A 10 -14.92 16.09 7.00
CA ALA A 10 -14.02 15.33 6.13
C ALA A 10 -14.56 15.20 4.71
N GLY A 11 -15.86 14.94 4.59
CA GLY A 11 -16.58 14.90 3.32
C GLY A 11 -16.47 16.22 2.57
N GLU A 12 -16.92 17.32 3.19
CA GLU A 12 -16.91 18.67 2.60
C GLU A 12 -15.52 19.11 2.15
N LEU A 13 -14.48 18.87 2.98
CA LEU A 13 -13.10 19.17 2.60
C LEU A 13 -12.62 18.33 1.41
N ALA A 14 -13.06 17.08 1.30
CA ALA A 14 -12.72 16.21 0.18
C ALA A 14 -13.40 16.64 -1.13
N ASP A 15 -14.62 17.22 -1.12
CA ASP A 15 -15.19 17.88 -2.30
C ASP A 15 -14.30 19.02 -2.75
N LEU A 16 -14.04 19.96 -1.84
CA LEU A 16 -13.31 21.20 -2.14
C LEU A 16 -11.90 20.89 -2.65
N ALA A 17 -11.19 19.97 -2.01
CA ALA A 17 -9.85 19.55 -2.44
C ALA A 17 -9.85 18.92 -3.84
N LEU A 18 -10.86 18.10 -4.16
CA LEU A 18 -10.95 17.47 -5.49
C LEU A 18 -11.44 18.43 -6.58
N GLU A 19 -12.22 19.45 -6.21
CA GLU A 19 -12.61 20.53 -7.12
C GLU A 19 -11.40 21.42 -7.44
N ASP A 20 -10.65 21.81 -6.42
CA ASP A 20 -9.44 22.63 -6.57
C ASP A 20 -8.34 21.89 -7.34
N ALA A 21 -8.15 20.59 -7.08
CA ALA A 21 -7.23 19.74 -7.83
C ALA A 21 -7.58 19.67 -9.33
N LYS A 22 -8.87 19.67 -9.67
CA LYS A 22 -9.33 19.67 -11.07
C LYS A 22 -9.21 21.05 -11.72
N ALA A 23 -9.42 22.11 -10.94
CA ALA A 23 -9.39 23.48 -11.44
C ALA A 23 -7.95 23.95 -11.73
N ASN A 24 -7.00 23.59 -10.88
CA ASN A 24 -5.60 23.98 -11.00
C ASN A 24 -4.70 22.90 -11.60
N GLU A 25 -5.26 21.72 -11.93
CA GLU A 25 -4.52 20.54 -12.39
C GLU A 25 -3.39 20.09 -11.43
N ASP A 26 -3.54 20.39 -10.14
CA ASP A 26 -2.59 20.02 -9.10
C ASP A 26 -3.13 18.85 -8.27
N GLU A 27 -2.60 17.65 -8.51
CA GLU A 27 -2.97 16.46 -7.76
C GLU A 27 -2.40 16.43 -6.34
N ASN A 28 -1.39 17.26 -6.04
CA ASN A 28 -0.69 17.26 -4.75
C ASN A 28 -1.46 18.00 -3.65
N ILE A 29 -2.45 18.82 -4.00
CA ILE A 29 -3.23 19.61 -3.02
C ILE A 29 -3.91 18.72 -1.96
N VAL A 30 -4.31 17.51 -2.35
CA VAL A 30 -4.89 16.51 -1.43
C VAL A 30 -3.89 16.10 -0.37
N ASP A 31 -2.63 15.89 -0.77
CA ASP A 31 -1.57 15.46 0.14
C ASP A 31 -1.17 16.61 1.07
N THR A 32 -1.05 17.84 0.54
CA THR A 32 -0.79 19.04 1.36
C THR A 32 -1.89 19.28 2.40
N ILE A 33 -3.17 19.19 2.03
CA ILE A 33 -4.28 19.28 2.98
C ILE A 33 -4.21 18.13 4.00
N GLY A 34 -3.90 16.92 3.54
CA GLY A 34 -3.70 15.76 4.40
C GLY A 34 -2.62 15.99 5.47
N GLU A 35 -1.48 16.56 5.11
CA GLU A 35 -0.40 16.90 6.04
C GLU A 35 -0.83 17.97 7.06
N ILE A 36 -1.51 19.03 6.60
CA ILE A 36 -2.03 20.09 7.48
C ILE A 36 -3.03 19.50 8.49
N LEU A 37 -3.96 18.67 8.03
CA LEU A 37 -4.91 17.98 8.90
C LEU A 37 -4.21 17.03 9.85
N GLY A 38 -3.22 16.27 9.39
CA GLY A 38 -2.44 15.34 10.22
C GLY A 38 -1.69 16.01 11.36
N SER A 39 -1.22 17.25 11.15
CA SER A 39 -0.55 18.03 12.20
C SER A 39 -1.48 18.44 13.36
N SER A 40 -2.79 18.50 13.12
CA SER A 40 -3.78 19.02 14.08
C SER A 40 -4.77 17.98 14.58
N SER A 41 -5.13 17.00 13.75
CA SER A 41 -6.04 15.91 14.07
C SER A 41 -5.83 14.72 13.13
N GLN A 42 -5.18 13.68 13.65
CA GLN A 42 -4.98 12.43 12.91
C GLN A 42 -6.32 11.77 12.51
N THR A 43 -7.32 11.74 13.40
CA THR A 43 -8.63 11.13 13.09
C THR A 43 -9.34 11.84 11.94
N LEU A 44 -9.24 13.18 11.86
CA LEU A 44 -9.82 13.94 10.75
C LEU A 44 -9.06 13.69 9.44
N GLN A 45 -7.73 13.59 9.50
CA GLN A 45 -6.90 13.25 8.34
C GLN A 45 -7.29 11.88 7.75
N GLU A 46 -7.42 10.85 8.59
CA GLU A 46 -7.80 9.50 8.16
C GLU A 46 -9.19 9.49 7.50
N ALA A 47 -10.15 10.19 8.09
CA ALA A 47 -11.49 10.34 7.52
C ALA A 47 -11.46 11.09 6.18
N PHE A 48 -10.70 12.17 6.08
CA PHE A 48 -10.54 12.96 4.85
C PHE A 48 -9.93 12.13 3.71
N LEU A 49 -8.81 11.44 3.97
CA LEU A 49 -8.15 10.60 2.97
C LEU A 49 -9.05 9.44 2.52
N THR A 50 -9.85 8.90 3.45
CA THR A 50 -10.87 7.90 3.14
C THR A 50 -11.95 8.48 2.22
N ALA A 51 -12.49 9.66 2.55
CA ALA A 51 -13.50 10.34 1.74
C ALA A 51 -12.98 10.65 0.32
N VAL A 52 -11.75 11.13 0.18
CA VAL A 52 -11.11 11.37 -1.13
C VAL A 52 -11.01 10.08 -1.94
N ARG A 53 -10.56 8.99 -1.31
CA ARG A 53 -10.44 7.67 -1.96
C ARG A 53 -11.81 7.17 -2.44
N VAL A 54 -12.85 7.29 -1.62
CA VAL A 54 -14.23 6.90 -1.96
C VAL A 54 -14.73 7.70 -3.16
N ARG A 55 -14.52 9.01 -3.19
CA ARG A 55 -14.92 9.88 -4.32
C ARG A 55 -14.21 9.52 -5.62
N ARG A 56 -12.91 9.22 -5.57
CA ARG A 56 -12.14 8.75 -6.73
C ARG A 56 -12.67 7.41 -7.24
N ALA A 57 -12.99 6.48 -6.34
CA ALA A 57 -13.57 5.19 -6.69
C ALA A 57 -14.98 5.35 -7.30
N GLU A 58 -15.80 6.22 -6.71
CA GLU A 58 -17.14 6.55 -7.20
C GLU A 58 -17.08 7.15 -8.61
N ALA A 59 -16.19 8.12 -8.87
CA ALA A 59 -16.03 8.72 -10.19
C ALA A 59 -15.68 7.67 -11.25
N ARG A 60 -14.78 6.72 -10.92
CA ARG A 60 -14.42 5.59 -11.78
C ARG A 60 -15.62 4.65 -12.01
N ALA A 61 -16.37 4.33 -10.96
CA ALA A 61 -17.56 3.48 -11.06
C ALA A 61 -18.65 4.13 -11.92
N ARG A 62 -18.93 5.42 -11.71
CA ARG A 62 -19.89 6.21 -12.52
C ARG A 62 -19.49 6.25 -13.99
N LYS A 63 -18.20 6.44 -14.31
CA LYS A 63 -17.69 6.39 -15.69
C LYS A 63 -17.97 5.02 -16.34
N LEU A 64 -17.65 3.93 -15.66
CA LEU A 64 -17.90 2.57 -16.16
C LEU A 64 -19.40 2.29 -16.36
N LEU A 65 -20.25 2.75 -15.45
CA LEU A 65 -21.70 2.62 -15.59
C LEU A 65 -22.24 3.41 -16.78
N ALA A 66 -21.73 4.63 -17.02
CA ALA A 66 -22.10 5.45 -18.17
C ALA A 66 -21.70 4.78 -19.51
N GLU A 67 -20.49 4.21 -19.58
CA GLU A 67 -20.02 3.44 -20.74
C GLU A 67 -20.92 2.22 -21.04
N ARG A 68 -21.36 1.50 -20.00
CA ARG A 68 -22.29 0.37 -20.12
C ARG A 68 -23.72 0.80 -20.44
N ALA A 69 -24.20 1.92 -19.91
CA ALA A 69 -25.53 2.44 -20.23
C ALA A 69 -25.62 2.90 -21.69
N GLY A 70 -24.55 3.50 -22.21
CA GLY A 70 -24.41 3.83 -23.64
C GLY A 70 -24.31 2.58 -24.51
N LYS A 71 -23.55 1.56 -24.09
CA LYS A 71 -23.56 0.22 -24.68
C LYS A 71 -24.72 -0.60 -24.13
N LYS A 72 -25.96 -0.32 -24.55
CA LYS A 72 -27.13 -1.19 -24.32
C LYS A 72 -26.81 -2.62 -24.78
N THR A 73 -26.20 -3.39 -23.91
CA THR A 73 -25.87 -4.77 -24.15
C THR A 73 -27.15 -5.47 -23.80
N ARG A 74 -27.95 -5.76 -24.84
CA ARG A 74 -29.08 -6.66 -24.76
C ARG A 74 -28.49 -8.03 -24.42
N VAL A 75 -28.29 -8.30 -23.14
CA VAL A 75 -27.91 -9.61 -22.66
C VAL A 75 -29.10 -10.51 -22.94
N LYS A 76 -29.12 -11.14 -24.11
CA LYS A 76 -29.94 -12.33 -24.34
C LYS A 76 -29.47 -13.31 -23.27
N SER A 77 -30.33 -13.57 -22.31
CA SER A 77 -30.21 -14.61 -21.30
C SER A 77 -29.76 -15.90 -21.98
N ARG A 78 -28.47 -16.18 -21.89
CA ARG A 78 -27.85 -17.43 -22.35
C ARG A 78 -28.12 -18.50 -21.30
N LEU A 79 -29.40 -18.75 -21.04
CA LEU A 79 -29.88 -19.77 -20.10
C LEU A 79 -30.81 -20.78 -20.76
N LEU A 80 -30.98 -20.77 -22.10
CA LEU A 80 -31.66 -21.83 -22.82
C LEU A 80 -30.88 -22.18 -24.08
N SER A 81 -30.17 -23.30 -24.03
CA SER A 81 -30.05 -24.31 -25.09
C SER A 81 -28.93 -25.28 -24.73
N ASP A 82 -29.34 -26.44 -24.20
CA ASP A 82 -28.60 -27.69 -24.28
C ASP A 82 -28.19 -27.98 -25.73
N GLY A 83 -27.01 -28.56 -25.94
CA GLY A 83 -26.64 -29.12 -27.24
C GLY A 83 -25.14 -29.08 -27.52
N GLU A 84 -24.54 -30.26 -27.46
CA GLU A 84 -23.15 -30.57 -27.81
C GLU A 84 -22.70 -29.98 -29.17
N GLN A 85 -21.43 -29.60 -29.26
CA GLN A 85 -20.57 -30.03 -30.37
C GLN A 85 -19.09 -29.74 -30.13
N THR A 86 -18.32 -30.80 -30.27
CA THR A 86 -16.87 -30.88 -30.24
C THR A 86 -16.27 -30.48 -31.60
N LYS A 87 -14.94 -30.29 -31.58
CA LYS A 87 -13.96 -30.26 -32.69
C LYS A 87 -13.66 -28.94 -33.41
N ALA A 88 -12.46 -28.46 -33.06
CA ALA A 88 -11.29 -28.29 -33.92
C ALA A 88 -11.34 -27.26 -35.07
N CYS A 89 -10.38 -26.34 -35.06
CA CYS A 89 -9.55 -26.02 -36.23
C CYS A 89 -8.27 -25.31 -35.76
N ALA A 90 -7.14 -25.98 -35.97
CA ALA A 90 -5.80 -25.41 -35.89
C ALA A 90 -5.44 -24.72 -37.21
N LYS A 91 -4.59 -23.69 -37.16
CA LYS A 91 -3.47 -23.44 -38.10
C LYS A 91 -2.54 -22.32 -37.57
N PRO A 92 -1.27 -22.31 -37.99
CA PRO A 92 -0.11 -22.02 -37.14
C PRO A 92 0.42 -20.58 -37.31
N ILE A 93 1.15 -20.09 -36.32
CA ILE A 93 1.96 -18.89 -36.45
C ILE A 93 3.40 -19.34 -36.66
N GLU A 94 3.95 -19.00 -37.82
CA GLU A 94 5.35 -19.22 -38.20
C GLU A 94 6.28 -18.30 -37.40
N MET A 95 7.21 -18.90 -36.65
CA MET A 95 8.30 -18.20 -35.98
C MET A 95 9.57 -18.33 -36.82
N GLY A 96 9.87 -17.31 -37.62
CA GLY A 96 11.20 -17.10 -38.19
C GLY A 96 12.08 -16.40 -37.17
N GLY A 97 13.18 -17.03 -36.75
CA GLY A 97 14.14 -16.36 -35.87
C GLY A 97 15.15 -17.26 -35.17
N LYS A 98 16.04 -17.88 -35.96
CA LYS A 98 17.47 -18.17 -35.65
C LYS A 98 17.83 -18.52 -34.20
N ALA A 99 18.08 -19.80 -33.97
CA ALA A 99 18.92 -20.31 -32.87
C ALA A 99 20.39 -19.81 -33.07
N PRO A 100 21.24 -19.77 -32.03
CA PRO A 100 21.67 -21.02 -31.43
C PRO A 100 21.81 -21.02 -29.89
N GLU A 101 21.60 -22.22 -29.35
CA GLU A 101 22.48 -22.84 -28.35
C GLU A 101 22.41 -22.27 -26.93
N ALA A 102 21.42 -22.77 -26.18
CA ALA A 102 21.50 -22.91 -24.74
C ALA A 102 21.38 -24.40 -24.39
N ALA A 103 22.44 -24.93 -23.78
CA ALA A 103 22.47 -26.24 -23.16
C ALA A 103 21.39 -26.33 -22.06
N ALA A 104 20.70 -27.46 -22.02
CA ALA A 104 19.84 -27.90 -20.92
C ALA A 104 20.70 -28.34 -19.70
N PRO A 105 20.13 -28.77 -18.55
CA PRO A 105 18.85 -28.46 -17.89
C PRO A 105 19.06 -28.05 -16.40
N GLU A 106 18.04 -27.53 -15.72
CA GLU A 106 17.59 -27.98 -14.38
C GLU A 106 16.61 -26.98 -13.75
N ALA A 107 15.51 -27.50 -13.22
CA ALA A 107 14.56 -26.81 -12.37
C ALA A 107 14.88 -27.16 -10.88
N PRO A 108 14.06 -26.77 -9.89
CA PRO A 108 14.17 -25.55 -9.07
C PRO A 108 14.38 -25.87 -7.56
N ALA A 109 15.08 -25.01 -6.79
CA ALA A 109 15.05 -25.08 -5.32
C ALA A 109 15.40 -23.74 -4.64
N ALA A 110 14.73 -23.48 -3.51
CA ALA A 110 14.59 -22.23 -2.77
C ALA A 110 15.89 -21.65 -2.14
N PRO A 111 15.97 -20.32 -1.93
CA PRO A 111 16.90 -19.72 -0.97
C PRO A 111 16.17 -19.42 0.36
N GLN A 112 15.96 -20.43 1.21
CA GLN A 112 15.48 -20.22 2.60
C GLN A 112 16.64 -20.24 3.63
N SER A 113 17.83 -20.69 3.24
CA SER A 113 18.96 -20.89 4.17
C SER A 113 19.70 -19.61 4.57
N GLN A 114 19.52 -18.49 3.87
CA GLN A 114 20.19 -17.24 4.21
C GLN A 114 19.46 -16.42 5.29
N GLU A 115 18.14 -16.56 5.40
CA GLU A 115 17.33 -15.83 6.39
C GLU A 115 17.43 -16.47 7.78
N ASP A 116 17.47 -17.80 7.85
CA ASP A 116 17.63 -18.55 9.11
C ASP A 116 18.99 -18.29 9.78
N ALA A 117 20.06 -18.14 8.99
CA ALA A 117 21.39 -17.84 9.51
C ALA A 117 21.49 -16.42 10.09
N ALA A 118 20.88 -15.44 9.43
CA ALA A 118 20.84 -14.05 9.92
C ALA A 118 20.01 -13.92 11.21
N PHE A 119 18.94 -14.71 11.34
CA PHE A 119 18.12 -14.73 12.56
C PHE A 119 18.85 -15.38 13.74
N ALA A 120 19.66 -16.42 13.48
CA ALA A 120 20.48 -17.06 14.50
C ALA A 120 21.58 -16.14 15.05
N ASP A 121 22.23 -15.35 14.18
CA ASP A 121 23.22 -14.34 14.60
C ASP A 121 22.59 -13.24 15.47
N ALA A 122 21.40 -12.77 15.09
CA ALA A 122 20.66 -11.77 15.89
C ALA A 122 20.30 -12.31 17.28
N LEU A 123 19.85 -13.57 17.36
CA LEU A 123 19.53 -14.22 18.64
C LEU A 123 20.77 -14.44 19.52
N SER A 124 21.91 -14.81 18.92
CA SER A 124 23.18 -14.93 19.66
C SER A 124 23.66 -13.60 20.23
N SER A 125 23.50 -12.50 19.46
CA SER A 125 23.87 -11.17 19.95
C SER A 125 22.99 -10.66 21.10
N LEU A 126 21.72 -11.08 21.14
CA LEU A 126 20.78 -10.72 22.19
C LEU A 126 21.02 -11.52 23.49
N ASP A 127 21.43 -12.80 23.36
CA ASP A 127 21.79 -13.64 24.50
C ASP A 127 23.08 -13.16 25.19
N GLU A 128 24.07 -12.70 24.41
CA GLU A 128 25.30 -12.09 24.96
C GLU A 128 25.00 -10.76 25.67
N PHE A 129 24.11 -9.94 25.11
CA PHE A 129 23.68 -8.69 25.75
C PHE A 129 22.99 -8.94 27.10
N LEU A 130 22.05 -9.88 27.16
CA LEU A 130 21.34 -10.24 28.39
C LEU A 130 22.26 -10.83 29.47
N GLN A 131 23.29 -11.59 29.09
CA GLN A 131 24.27 -12.13 30.05
C GLN A 131 25.26 -11.07 30.55
N SER A 132 25.46 -9.97 29.80
CA SER A 132 26.35 -8.88 30.20
C SER A 132 25.75 -7.88 31.19
N GLU A 133 24.43 -7.87 31.40
CA GLU A 133 23.76 -6.92 32.31
C GLU A 133 23.67 -7.40 33.78
N ASP A 134 24.05 -8.65 34.09
CA ASP A 134 23.96 -9.21 35.46
C ASP A 134 25.26 -9.06 36.31
N THR A 135 26.27 -8.35 35.81
CA THR A 135 27.48 -8.03 36.61
C THR A 135 27.96 -6.62 36.35
N ASP A 136 27.46 -5.65 37.14
CA ASP A 136 28.25 -4.51 37.64
C ASP A 136 27.41 -3.67 38.63
N ASP A 137 27.26 -4.16 39.88
CA ASP A 137 26.81 -3.32 41.01
C ASP A 137 28.01 -2.54 41.58
N THR A 138 28.64 -1.70 40.76
CA THR A 138 29.66 -0.74 41.20
C THR A 138 29.07 0.67 41.20
N PRO A 139 28.85 1.32 42.35
CA PRO A 139 28.26 2.65 42.38
C PRO A 139 29.23 3.67 41.76
N PRO A 140 28.74 4.59 40.89
CA PRO A 140 29.59 5.58 40.26
C PRO A 140 30.14 6.59 41.29
N PRO A 141 31.39 7.07 41.16
CA PRO A 141 31.89 8.13 42.03
C PRO A 141 31.09 9.42 41.76
N GLY A 142 30.42 9.91 42.81
CA GLY A 142 29.58 11.10 42.76
C GLY A 142 30.33 12.33 42.24
N ILE A 143 29.85 12.88 41.12
CA ILE A 143 30.32 14.13 40.55
C ILE A 143 29.81 15.28 41.45
N GLN A 144 30.69 15.86 42.26
CA GLN A 144 30.37 17.09 43.00
C GLN A 144 30.49 18.30 42.05
N PRO A 145 29.48 19.18 41.92
CA PRO A 145 29.65 20.40 41.17
C PRO A 145 30.56 21.37 41.95
N ALA A 146 31.69 21.73 41.35
CA ALA A 146 32.59 22.75 41.88
C ALA A 146 31.86 24.11 41.95
N ARG A 147 31.68 24.64 43.17
CA ARG A 147 31.25 26.04 43.38
C ARG A 147 32.35 26.97 42.85
N PRO A 148 32.05 27.91 41.94
CA PRO A 148 33.01 28.95 41.61
C PRO A 148 33.17 29.89 42.82
N SER A 149 34.40 29.96 43.32
CA SER A 149 34.86 30.95 44.30
C SER A 149 34.65 32.36 43.73
N ARG A 150 33.86 33.19 44.42
CA ARG A 150 33.75 34.63 44.13
C ARG A 150 35.11 35.29 44.42
N GLY A 151 35.73 35.83 43.38
CA GLY A 151 36.70 36.93 43.49
C GLY A 151 35.99 38.26 43.52
#